data_AF-A0A3C0DU50-F1
#
_entry.id   AF-A0A3C0DU50-F1
#
_cell.length_a   1.000
_cell.length_b   1.000
_cell.length_c   1.000
_cell.angle_alpha   90.00
_cell.angle_beta   90.00
_cell.angle_gamma   90.00
#
_symmetry.space_group_name_H-M   'P 1'
#
loop_
_entity.id
_entity.type
_entity.pdbx_description
1 polymer ?
#
loop_
_entity_poly.entity_id
_entity_poly.type
_entity_poly.pdbx_seq_one_letter_code
_entity_poly.pdbx_strand_id
1 'polypeptide(L)'
;MKVLNYFPWIKCLTKSIGLSLGLLLPSSIAAQNSTPNILFCISDDQSYAHTGANGDPVIKTPAFDRVAREGLRFTNAFCDAPTCGPSRSAILTGQHIWRLEEAGNIHSTLPAKFATYTEELGRVGYALGFTGKGWSPGRIQAGGRATNPAGLEFNKCQLNSIRKSISSRDYAANFDDFLSEIKPGQPFCFWLGTHEPHRGFETGVGIRSGKNPAKVNVPPIFPDNDIVRSDLLDYLVEVEHFDRMVERAIASLEKIDQLDNTIIVVTSDHGMPFPRAKASLYDDGSRVPLAIRWPKGIRNPGRTVEALVNLSDLAPTFLDAVGLKVPAMMTARSLVDVFVENVTAKRDAAFIAMERHDGCRKGGKGYPCRAIRTAEFMFIYNFEPSRWPSGSPDASVCARAIPYGEIDSSPTKTYMMEHRNEHGIA
;
A
#
# COMPACT_ATOMS: atom_id res chain seq x y z
N MET A 1 25.62 29.46 94.06
CA MET A 1 25.17 30.82 94.43
C MET A 1 24.02 31.19 93.48
N LYS A 2 22.79 31.37 94.02
CA LYS A 2 21.47 31.66 93.36
C LYS A 2 20.95 30.55 92.41
N VAL A 3 19.88 29.76 92.63
CA VAL A 3 18.48 29.88 93.18
C VAL A 3 17.52 30.72 92.31
N LEU A 4 16.46 30.04 91.81
CA LEU A 4 15.02 30.41 91.66
C LEU A 4 14.42 29.75 90.38
N ASN A 5 13.60 28.69 90.46
CA ASN A 5 12.13 28.61 90.67
C ASN A 5 11.26 29.29 89.59
N TYR A 6 10.33 28.53 88.95
CA TYR A 6 8.88 28.78 88.85
C TYR A 6 8.16 27.71 87.96
N PHE A 7 7.16 27.00 88.52
CA PHE A 7 6.04 26.31 87.84
C PHE A 7 4.95 27.36 87.45
N PRO A 8 3.92 27.16 86.56
CA PRO A 8 2.97 26.03 86.60
C PRO A 8 2.23 25.59 85.28
N TRP A 9 1.61 24.39 85.35
CA TRP A 9 0.32 23.92 84.79
C TRP A 9 -0.19 24.41 83.41
N ILE A 10 -0.65 23.48 82.55
CA ILE A 10 -2.03 23.43 81.97
C ILE A 10 -2.18 22.43 80.78
N LYS A 11 -3.25 21.61 80.90
CA LYS A 11 -4.08 20.93 79.88
C LYS A 11 -3.56 19.69 79.11
N CYS A 12 -4.09 18.57 79.60
CA CYS A 12 -4.62 17.43 78.84
C CYS A 12 -5.30 17.86 77.52
N LEU A 13 -4.86 17.27 76.40
CA LEU A 13 -5.64 17.15 75.17
C LEU A 13 -5.33 15.80 74.53
N THR A 14 -6.17 14.82 74.83
CA THR A 14 -6.30 13.56 74.09
C THR A 14 -6.77 13.87 72.67
N LYS A 15 -5.85 13.85 71.70
CA LYS A 15 -6.22 13.78 70.28
C LYS A 15 -6.34 12.31 69.89
N SER A 16 -7.59 11.87 69.75
CA SER A 16 -7.98 10.64 69.08
C SER A 16 -7.43 10.65 67.65
N ILE A 17 -6.45 9.79 67.38
CA ILE A 17 -5.98 9.51 66.02
C ILE A 17 -7.01 8.54 65.41
N GLY A 18 -7.95 9.09 64.65
CA GLY A 18 -8.82 8.32 63.78
C GLY A 18 -7.98 7.71 62.66
N LEU A 19 -7.78 6.41 62.71
CA LEU A 19 -7.13 5.63 61.65
C LEU A 19 -8.14 5.46 60.50
N SER A 20 -8.17 6.40 59.56
CA SER A 20 -8.91 6.25 58.32
C SER A 20 -8.20 5.23 57.43
N LEU A 21 -8.74 4.01 57.39
CA LEU A 21 -8.41 2.98 56.41
C LEU A 21 -8.82 3.49 55.01
N GLY A 22 -7.90 4.18 54.34
CA GLY A 22 -8.03 4.44 52.91
C GLY A 22 -7.84 3.14 52.15
N LEU A 23 -8.94 2.56 51.65
CA LEU A 23 -8.89 1.53 50.61
C LEU A 23 -8.26 2.15 49.36
N LEU A 24 -6.94 2.00 49.22
CA LEU A 24 -6.26 2.15 47.95
C LEU A 24 -6.66 0.96 47.08
N LEU A 25 -7.72 1.15 46.29
CA LEU A 25 -7.97 0.30 45.13
C LEU A 25 -6.77 0.47 44.18
N PRO A 26 -6.01 -0.59 43.85
CA PRO A 26 -5.01 -0.48 42.81
C PRO A 26 -5.77 -0.30 41.49
N SER A 27 -5.76 0.92 40.95
CA SER A 27 -6.09 1.16 39.55
C SER A 27 -4.99 0.54 38.69
N SER A 28 -5.03 -0.78 38.54
CA SER A 28 -4.28 -1.48 37.50
C SER A 28 -4.99 -1.27 36.16
N ILE A 29 -4.94 -0.06 35.62
CA ILE A 29 -4.92 0.10 34.18
C ILE A 29 -3.46 -0.15 33.81
N ALA A 30 -3.07 -1.42 33.79
CA ALA A 30 -1.95 -1.81 32.96
C ALA A 30 -2.40 -1.44 31.54
N ALA A 31 -1.85 -0.35 31.00
CA ALA A 31 -1.77 -0.20 29.57
C ALA A 31 -0.96 -1.41 29.09
N GLN A 32 -1.66 -2.50 28.78
CA GLN A 32 -1.07 -3.63 28.11
C GLN A 32 -0.52 -3.02 26.82
N ASN A 33 0.80 -3.01 26.67
CA ASN A 33 1.45 -2.64 25.42
C ASN A 33 1.01 -3.68 24.39
N SER A 34 -0.20 -3.47 23.85
CA SER A 34 -0.86 -4.37 22.92
C SER A 34 -0.09 -4.27 21.62
N THR A 35 0.46 -5.39 21.18
CA THR A 35 1.09 -5.51 19.87
C THR A 35 0.12 -4.98 18.81
N PRO A 36 0.53 -4.08 17.91
CA PRO A 36 -0.40 -3.45 16.99
C PRO A 36 -0.91 -4.44 15.95
N ASN A 37 -2.16 -4.29 15.55
CA ASN A 37 -2.69 -4.95 14.37
C ASN A 37 -2.18 -4.28 13.09
N ILE A 38 -2.31 -4.93 11.94
CA ILE A 38 -1.94 -4.38 10.65
C ILE A 38 -3.10 -4.56 9.68
N LEU A 39 -3.58 -3.45 9.11
CA LEU A 39 -4.46 -3.44 7.94
C LEU A 39 -3.69 -2.85 6.77
N PHE A 40 -3.32 -3.71 5.82
CA PHE A 40 -2.59 -3.34 4.62
C PHE A 40 -3.55 -3.26 3.44
N CYS A 41 -3.93 -2.04 3.05
CA CYS A 41 -4.83 -1.77 1.93
C CYS A 41 -4.03 -1.43 0.67
N ILE A 42 -4.28 -2.16 -0.40
CA ILE A 42 -3.53 -2.02 -1.65
C ILE A 42 -4.46 -2.10 -2.87
N SER A 43 -4.43 -1.07 -3.71
CA SER A 43 -5.07 -1.08 -5.03
C SER A 43 -4.16 -1.69 -6.10
N ASP A 44 -4.73 -2.05 -7.24
CA ASP A 44 -4.03 -2.68 -8.36
C ASP A 44 -3.98 -1.71 -9.56
N ASP A 45 -2.79 -1.21 -9.89
CA ASP A 45 -2.56 -0.21 -10.95
C ASP A 45 -3.02 1.24 -10.59
N GLN A 46 -2.65 1.81 -9.44
CA GLN A 46 -2.97 3.22 -9.10
C GLN A 46 -1.72 4.13 -9.00
N SER A 47 -1.63 5.11 -9.91
CA SER A 47 -0.58 6.13 -9.86
C SER A 47 -0.79 7.16 -8.76
N TYR A 48 0.32 7.71 -8.25
CA TYR A 48 0.39 8.68 -7.15
C TYR A 48 -0.62 9.83 -7.21
N ALA A 49 -0.80 10.43 -8.39
CA ALA A 49 -1.58 11.66 -8.54
C ALA A 49 -3.04 11.50 -8.08
N HIS A 50 -3.61 10.29 -8.20
CA HIS A 50 -5.05 10.07 -8.13
C HIS A 50 -5.54 9.81 -6.71
N THR A 51 -5.38 10.82 -5.85
CA THR A 51 -6.03 10.94 -4.53
C THR A 51 -6.32 12.41 -4.25
N GLY A 52 -7.35 12.69 -3.43
CA GLY A 52 -7.68 14.06 -3.00
C GLY A 52 -6.52 14.72 -2.26
N ALA A 53 -5.88 14.02 -1.33
CA ALA A 53 -4.73 14.50 -0.58
C ALA A 53 -3.46 14.74 -1.43
N ASN A 54 -3.40 14.22 -2.67
CA ASN A 54 -2.34 14.52 -3.63
C ASN A 54 -2.73 15.58 -4.66
N GLY A 55 -3.93 16.16 -4.55
CA GLY A 55 -4.36 17.33 -5.31
C GLY A 55 -5.11 17.03 -6.60
N ASP A 56 -5.58 15.80 -6.82
CA ASP A 56 -6.47 15.50 -7.94
C ASP A 56 -7.81 16.23 -7.74
N PRO A 57 -8.25 17.09 -8.68
CA PRO A 57 -9.41 17.97 -8.51
C PRO A 57 -10.76 17.27 -8.78
N VAL A 58 -10.74 16.00 -9.23
CA VAL A 58 -11.95 15.27 -9.64
C VAL A 58 -12.26 14.12 -8.69
N ILE A 59 -11.24 13.39 -8.25
CA ILE A 59 -11.41 12.18 -7.44
C ILE A 59 -11.83 12.51 -6.00
N LYS A 60 -12.57 11.60 -5.37
CA LYS A 60 -12.92 11.66 -3.95
C LYS A 60 -12.40 10.41 -3.23
N THR A 61 -11.36 10.57 -2.42
CA THR A 61 -10.73 9.48 -1.66
C THR A 61 -10.76 9.74 -0.16
N PRO A 62 -11.95 9.84 0.48
CA PRO A 62 -12.05 10.18 1.90
C PRO A 62 -11.27 9.25 2.83
N ALA A 63 -11.11 7.96 2.50
CA ALA A 63 -10.35 7.04 3.33
C ALA A 63 -8.85 7.34 3.27
N PHE A 64 -8.28 7.46 2.07
CA PHE A 64 -6.88 7.87 1.90
C PHE A 64 -6.61 9.24 2.55
N ASP A 65 -7.48 10.22 2.31
CA ASP A 65 -7.35 11.58 2.84
C ASP A 65 -7.40 11.59 4.36
N ARG A 66 -8.22 10.72 4.97
CA ARG A 66 -8.25 10.52 6.42
C ARG A 66 -6.96 9.89 6.94
N VAL A 67 -6.48 8.81 6.34
CA VAL A 67 -5.23 8.15 6.75
C VAL A 67 -4.04 9.10 6.63
N ALA A 68 -4.00 9.92 5.57
CA ALA A 68 -3.00 10.96 5.38
C ALA A 68 -3.06 12.05 6.47
N ARG A 69 -4.27 12.55 6.79
CA ARG A 69 -4.49 13.60 7.80
C ARG A 69 -4.22 13.13 9.22
N GLU A 70 -4.56 11.89 9.55
CA GLU A 70 -4.38 11.31 10.90
C GLU A 70 -3.03 10.59 11.07
N GLY A 71 -2.22 10.57 10.03
CA GLY A 71 -0.98 9.81 9.97
C GLY A 71 0.10 10.56 9.21
N LEU A 72 0.72 9.87 8.25
CA LEU A 72 1.77 10.41 7.38
C LEU A 72 1.34 10.25 5.93
N ARG A 73 1.52 11.31 5.15
CA ARG A 73 1.35 11.30 3.69
C ARG A 73 2.71 11.32 3.02
N PHE A 74 3.02 10.28 2.25
CA PHE A 74 4.31 10.17 1.54
C PHE A 74 4.16 10.73 0.14
N THR A 75 4.98 11.72 -0.21
CA THR A 75 4.98 12.27 -1.58
C THR A 75 5.89 11.48 -2.50
N ASN A 76 6.95 10.86 -1.99
CA ASN A 76 7.96 10.18 -2.80
C ASN A 76 8.03 8.67 -2.49
N ALA A 77 6.89 7.97 -2.67
CA ALA A 77 6.81 6.52 -2.54
C ALA A 77 6.81 5.82 -3.90
N PHE A 78 7.67 4.82 -4.06
CA PHE A 78 7.86 4.11 -5.32
C PHE A 78 7.74 2.60 -5.15
N CYS A 79 7.06 1.93 -6.08
CA CYS A 79 7.13 0.48 -6.16
C CYS A 79 8.54 0.03 -6.54
N ASP A 80 8.96 -1.15 -6.08
CA ASP A 80 10.24 -1.74 -6.49
C ASP A 80 10.20 -2.22 -7.96
N ALA A 81 9.00 -2.48 -8.49
CA ALA A 81 8.79 -2.86 -9.87
C ALA A 81 7.41 -2.42 -10.37
N PRO A 82 7.29 -1.83 -11.57
CA PRO A 82 6.02 -1.38 -12.15
C PRO A 82 5.20 -2.56 -12.73
N THR A 83 5.11 -3.65 -11.96
CA THR A 83 4.55 -4.95 -12.35
C THR A 83 3.97 -5.68 -11.13
N CYS A 84 2.73 -6.19 -11.22
CA CYS A 84 1.97 -6.63 -10.05
C CYS A 84 2.71 -7.67 -9.18
N GLY A 85 2.99 -8.85 -9.74
CA GLY A 85 3.63 -9.95 -9.01
C GLY A 85 5.00 -9.60 -8.42
N PRO A 86 5.93 -9.01 -9.19
CA PRO A 86 7.22 -8.58 -8.67
C PRO A 86 7.14 -7.47 -7.61
N SER A 87 6.25 -6.49 -7.76
CA SER A 87 6.04 -5.45 -6.74
C SER A 87 5.54 -6.04 -5.42
N ARG A 88 4.51 -6.89 -5.50
CA ARG A 88 3.95 -7.59 -4.33
C ARG A 88 4.96 -8.54 -3.69
N SER A 89 5.85 -9.14 -4.48
CA SER A 89 6.98 -9.93 -3.96
C SER A 89 7.95 -9.07 -3.16
N ALA A 90 8.27 -7.87 -3.65
CA ALA A 90 9.15 -6.94 -2.95
C ALA A 90 8.53 -6.43 -1.63
N ILE A 91 7.24 -6.07 -1.65
CA ILE A 91 6.46 -5.70 -0.45
C ILE A 91 6.50 -6.81 0.59
N LEU A 92 6.21 -8.06 0.20
CA LEU A 92 6.14 -9.17 1.14
C LEU A 92 7.51 -9.54 1.73
N THR A 93 8.58 -9.43 0.95
CA THR A 93 9.90 -9.96 1.30
C THR A 93 10.87 -8.90 1.81
N GLY A 94 10.56 -7.61 1.68
CA GLY A 94 11.49 -6.53 2.03
C GLY A 94 12.76 -6.54 1.18
N GLN A 95 12.66 -6.94 -0.08
CA GLN A 95 13.79 -7.05 -0.99
C GLN A 95 13.46 -6.46 -2.35
N HIS A 96 14.45 -5.82 -2.94
CA HIS A 96 14.39 -5.43 -4.34
C HIS A 96 14.31 -6.65 -5.27
N ILE A 97 13.60 -6.51 -6.39
CA ILE A 97 13.22 -7.63 -7.25
C ILE A 97 14.40 -8.41 -7.85
N TRP A 98 15.56 -7.79 -8.04
CA TRP A 98 16.75 -8.45 -8.61
C TRP A 98 17.41 -9.46 -7.66
N ARG A 99 16.95 -9.53 -6.42
CA ARG A 99 17.35 -10.54 -5.43
C ARG A 99 16.37 -11.71 -5.36
N LEU A 100 15.21 -11.60 -6.02
CA LEU A 100 14.06 -12.50 -5.83
C LEU A 100 13.95 -13.59 -6.90
N GLU A 101 14.97 -13.74 -7.74
CA GLU A 101 15.04 -14.80 -8.77
C GLU A 101 13.77 -14.85 -9.64
N GLU A 102 13.05 -15.97 -9.64
CA GLU A 102 11.82 -16.14 -10.39
C GLU A 102 10.77 -15.08 -10.04
N ALA A 103 10.72 -14.61 -8.79
CA ALA A 103 9.73 -13.64 -8.32
C ALA A 103 9.96 -12.22 -8.86
N GLY A 104 11.13 -11.97 -9.48
CA GLY A 104 11.37 -10.74 -10.24
C GLY A 104 10.59 -10.64 -11.55
N ASN A 105 9.92 -11.73 -11.97
CA ASN A 105 9.13 -11.80 -13.21
C ASN A 105 7.64 -11.99 -12.91
N ILE A 106 6.77 -11.42 -13.75
CA ILE A 106 5.32 -11.70 -13.64
C ILE A 106 5.01 -13.18 -13.90
N HIS A 107 3.82 -13.63 -13.48
CA HIS A 107 3.27 -14.96 -13.79
C HIS A 107 4.22 -16.11 -13.41
N SER A 108 5.13 -15.82 -12.49
CA SER A 108 6.21 -16.68 -12.08
C SER A 108 5.89 -17.30 -10.72
N THR A 109 6.90 -17.60 -9.92
CA THR A 109 6.72 -18.06 -8.54
C THR A 109 7.51 -17.20 -7.55
N LEU A 110 7.07 -17.16 -6.29
CA LEU A 110 7.85 -16.61 -5.18
C LEU A 110 8.46 -17.77 -4.39
N PRO A 111 9.76 -18.07 -4.56
CA PRO A 111 10.41 -19.17 -3.85
C PRO A 111 10.24 -19.08 -2.33
N ALA A 112 9.92 -20.20 -1.68
CA ALA A 112 9.67 -20.31 -0.24
C ALA A 112 10.92 -20.03 0.61
N LYS A 113 12.11 -20.04 0.02
CA LYS A 113 13.36 -19.66 0.69
C LYS A 113 13.41 -18.18 1.07
N PHE A 114 12.64 -17.32 0.40
CA PHE A 114 12.56 -15.90 0.73
C PHE A 114 11.54 -15.70 1.86
N ALA A 115 12.00 -15.29 3.04
CA ALA A 115 11.10 -14.98 4.14
C ALA A 115 10.12 -13.85 3.76
N THR A 116 8.86 -13.97 4.16
CA THR A 116 7.88 -12.87 4.05
C THR A 116 7.53 -12.33 5.43
N TYR A 117 7.23 -11.03 5.53
CA TYR A 117 6.89 -10.41 6.82
C TYR A 117 5.65 -11.07 7.46
N THR A 118 4.70 -11.50 6.65
CA THR A 118 3.50 -12.23 7.09
C THR A 118 3.84 -13.57 7.73
N GLU A 119 4.78 -14.33 7.16
CA GLU A 119 5.24 -15.60 7.73
C GLU A 119 5.95 -15.38 9.07
N GLU A 120 6.77 -14.34 9.18
CA GLU A 120 7.40 -13.95 10.45
C GLU A 120 6.37 -13.53 11.50
N LEU A 121 5.34 -12.77 11.14
CA LEU A 121 4.23 -12.42 12.03
C LEU A 121 3.44 -13.66 12.48
N GLY A 122 3.16 -14.58 11.55
CA GLY A 122 2.45 -15.83 11.84
C GLY A 122 3.19 -16.70 12.87
N ARG A 123 4.52 -16.72 12.84
CA ARG A 123 5.35 -17.46 13.83
C ARG A 123 5.18 -16.96 15.26
N VAL A 124 4.76 -15.71 15.45
CA VAL A 124 4.50 -15.14 16.78
C VAL A 124 3.00 -15.00 17.08
N GLY A 125 2.15 -15.68 16.32
CA GLY A 125 0.73 -15.86 16.64
C GLY A 125 -0.24 -14.88 15.99
N TYR A 126 0.20 -14.08 15.02
CA TYR A 126 -0.72 -13.24 14.25
C TYR A 126 -1.73 -14.07 13.47
N ALA A 127 -3.00 -13.66 13.51
CA ALA A 127 -3.98 -14.09 12.52
C ALA A 127 -3.66 -13.42 11.17
N LEU A 128 -3.59 -14.21 10.10
CA LEU A 128 -3.23 -13.74 8.76
C LEU A 128 -4.37 -13.97 7.79
N GLY A 129 -4.84 -12.92 7.13
CA GLY A 129 -5.92 -13.00 6.16
C GLY A 129 -5.72 -12.05 4.99
N PHE A 130 -6.34 -12.36 3.86
CA PHE A 130 -6.43 -11.44 2.74
C PHE A 130 -7.76 -11.57 2.02
N THR A 131 -8.15 -10.52 1.32
CA THR A 131 -9.25 -10.53 0.34
C THR A 131 -8.77 -10.03 -1.01
N GLY A 132 -9.44 -10.46 -2.08
CA GLY A 132 -9.11 -10.07 -3.44
C GLY A 132 -7.75 -10.60 -3.91
N LYS A 133 -6.86 -9.69 -4.32
CA LYS A 133 -5.50 -10.02 -4.77
C LYS A 133 -4.53 -9.96 -3.59
N GLY A 134 -4.14 -11.12 -3.07
CA GLY A 134 -2.95 -11.29 -2.23
C GLY A 134 -1.66 -11.17 -3.05
N TRP A 135 -0.73 -12.12 -2.90
CA TRP A 135 0.35 -12.28 -3.88
C TRP A 135 -0.18 -12.90 -5.17
N SER A 136 -0.20 -12.13 -6.25
CA SER A 136 -0.62 -12.55 -7.59
C SER A 136 -0.16 -11.51 -8.63
N PRO A 137 -0.13 -11.85 -9.94
CA PRO A 137 -0.34 -13.17 -10.51
C PRO A 137 0.92 -14.06 -10.46
N GLY A 138 0.72 -15.36 -10.29
CA GLY A 138 1.80 -16.34 -10.22
C GLY A 138 1.33 -17.72 -9.79
N ARG A 139 2.27 -18.65 -9.65
CA ARG A 139 2.04 -20.05 -9.23
C ARG A 139 2.63 -20.28 -7.85
N ILE A 140 1.78 -20.40 -6.84
CA ILE A 140 2.17 -20.56 -5.43
C ILE A 140 2.99 -21.85 -5.21
N GLN A 141 2.45 -23.00 -5.64
CA GLN A 141 3.03 -24.32 -5.36
C GLN A 141 4.37 -24.53 -6.07
N ALA A 142 4.56 -23.91 -7.25
CA ALA A 142 5.81 -24.00 -8.00
C ALA A 142 7.01 -23.38 -7.25
N GLY A 143 6.75 -22.50 -6.27
CA GLY A 143 7.76 -21.87 -5.43
C GLY A 143 7.99 -22.61 -4.12
N GLY A 144 7.33 -23.75 -3.92
CA GLY A 144 7.39 -24.51 -2.67
C GLY A 144 6.54 -23.92 -1.55
N ARG A 145 5.60 -23.01 -1.84
CA ARG A 145 4.66 -22.47 -0.86
C ARG A 145 3.35 -23.25 -0.89
N ALA A 146 2.80 -23.55 0.28
CA ALA A 146 1.52 -24.24 0.41
C ALA A 146 0.32 -23.29 0.25
N THR A 147 0.46 -22.05 0.72
CA THR A 147 -0.60 -21.04 0.78
C THR A 147 -0.12 -19.71 0.19
N ASN A 148 -1.06 -18.80 -0.05
CA ASN A 148 -0.70 -17.44 -0.44
C ASN A 148 0.06 -16.76 0.71
N PRO A 149 1.23 -16.15 0.46
CA PRO A 149 1.98 -15.46 1.49
C PRO A 149 1.25 -14.22 2.05
N ALA A 150 0.14 -13.77 1.48
CA ALA A 150 -0.70 -12.73 2.08
C ALA A 150 -1.59 -13.23 3.24
N GLY A 151 -1.74 -14.54 3.44
CA GLY A 151 -2.56 -15.14 4.50
C GLY A 151 -3.63 -16.11 4.00
N LEU A 152 -4.63 -16.40 4.83
CA LEU A 152 -5.81 -17.18 4.44
C LEU A 152 -6.79 -16.32 3.61
N GLU A 153 -7.48 -16.92 2.64
CA GLU A 153 -8.35 -16.18 1.72
C GLU A 153 -9.76 -15.96 2.28
N PHE A 154 -10.23 -14.72 2.24
CA PHE A 154 -11.59 -14.28 2.59
C PHE A 154 -12.22 -13.59 1.38
N ASN A 155 -13.05 -14.34 0.64
CA ASN A 155 -13.65 -13.89 -0.63
C ASN A 155 -15.15 -14.27 -0.76
N LYS A 156 -15.78 -14.68 0.33
CA LYS A 156 -17.17 -15.19 0.35
C LYS A 156 -18.19 -14.08 0.23
N CYS A 157 -17.96 -12.92 0.84
CA CYS A 157 -18.89 -11.79 0.77
C CYS A 157 -18.85 -11.13 -0.60
N GLN A 158 -20.04 -10.87 -1.15
CA GLN A 158 -20.24 -10.22 -2.44
C GLN A 158 -21.14 -9.00 -2.24
N LEU A 159 -20.78 -7.90 -2.88
CA LEU A 159 -21.68 -6.80 -3.19
C LEU A 159 -22.70 -7.30 -4.22
N ASN A 160 -23.90 -6.76 -4.17
CA ASN A 160 -24.94 -6.99 -5.18
C ASN A 160 -24.61 -6.34 -6.55
N SER A 161 -23.34 -6.09 -6.88
CA SER A 161 -22.88 -5.09 -7.86
C SER A 161 -23.59 -5.17 -9.22
N ILE A 162 -24.04 -3.99 -9.68
CA ILE A 162 -24.74 -3.73 -10.96
C ILE A 162 -23.87 -2.90 -11.93
N ARG A 163 -22.58 -2.64 -11.60
CA ARG A 163 -21.66 -1.89 -12.48
C ARG A 163 -20.74 -2.86 -13.20
N LYS A 164 -20.61 -2.71 -14.52
CA LYS A 164 -19.78 -3.60 -15.33
C LYS A 164 -18.32 -3.40 -14.93
N SER A 165 -17.55 -4.49 -14.90
CA SER A 165 -16.09 -4.49 -14.74
C SER A 165 -15.51 -4.15 -13.35
N ILE A 166 -16.30 -3.62 -12.42
CA ILE A 166 -15.96 -3.61 -10.98
C ILE A 166 -16.23 -5.01 -10.39
N SER A 167 -15.33 -5.52 -9.56
CA SER A 167 -15.53 -6.79 -8.86
C SER A 167 -16.80 -6.76 -8.00
N SER A 168 -17.59 -7.84 -8.06
CA SER A 168 -18.69 -8.05 -7.13
C SER A 168 -18.21 -8.35 -5.72
N ARG A 169 -16.91 -8.53 -5.48
CA ARG A 169 -16.38 -8.89 -4.16
C ARG A 169 -16.57 -7.75 -3.17
N ASP A 170 -17.16 -8.06 -2.01
CA ASP A 170 -17.23 -7.09 -0.92
C ASP A 170 -15.99 -7.21 -0.04
N TYR A 171 -14.92 -6.50 -0.40
CA TYR A 171 -13.64 -6.57 0.29
C TYR A 171 -13.73 -6.18 1.78
N ALA A 172 -14.58 -5.20 2.11
CA ALA A 172 -14.76 -4.77 3.50
C ALA A 172 -15.56 -5.78 4.32
N ALA A 173 -16.63 -6.36 3.76
CA ALA A 173 -17.36 -7.41 4.45
C ALA A 173 -16.52 -8.71 4.61
N ASN A 174 -15.64 -9.01 3.66
CA ASN A 174 -14.69 -10.11 3.82
C ASN A 174 -13.67 -9.85 4.94
N PHE A 175 -13.32 -8.58 5.20
CA PHE A 175 -12.55 -8.22 6.38
C PHE A 175 -13.37 -8.37 7.67
N ASP A 176 -14.67 -8.05 7.66
CA ASP A 176 -15.56 -8.31 8.79
C ASP A 176 -15.66 -9.80 9.11
N ASP A 177 -15.79 -10.66 8.10
CA ASP A 177 -15.76 -12.12 8.24
C ASP A 177 -14.46 -12.57 8.91
N PHE A 178 -13.30 -12.06 8.47
CA PHE A 178 -12.01 -12.34 9.11
C PHE A 178 -11.97 -11.90 10.57
N LEU A 179 -12.43 -10.67 10.88
CA LEU A 179 -12.50 -10.16 12.24
C LEU A 179 -13.46 -10.98 13.13
N SER A 180 -14.42 -11.70 12.56
CA SER A 180 -15.30 -12.60 13.33
C SER A 180 -14.62 -13.92 13.73
N GLU A 181 -13.56 -14.31 13.01
CA GLU A 181 -12.81 -15.55 13.24
C GLU A 181 -11.58 -15.36 14.13
N ILE A 182 -11.11 -14.12 14.36
CA ILE A 182 -9.97 -13.87 15.24
C ILE A 182 -10.32 -14.10 16.72
N LYS A 183 -9.38 -14.68 17.48
CA LYS A 183 -9.57 -14.88 18.92
C LYS A 183 -9.50 -13.54 19.67
N PRO A 184 -10.24 -13.36 20.77
CA PRO A 184 -10.13 -12.15 21.60
C PRO A 184 -8.67 -11.86 22.00
N GLY A 185 -8.19 -10.65 21.70
CA GLY A 185 -6.83 -10.21 22.01
C GLY A 185 -5.74 -10.77 21.07
N GLN A 186 -6.08 -11.59 20.08
CA GLN A 186 -5.11 -12.05 19.09
C GLN A 186 -4.78 -10.92 18.10
N PRO A 187 -3.49 -10.58 17.89
CA PRO A 187 -3.13 -9.59 16.90
C PRO A 187 -3.35 -10.14 15.49
N PHE A 188 -3.60 -9.25 14.52
CA PHE A 188 -3.82 -9.65 13.14
C PHE A 188 -3.02 -8.83 12.13
N CYS A 189 -2.80 -9.43 10.95
CA CYS A 189 -2.37 -8.76 9.74
C CYS A 189 -3.33 -9.13 8.62
N PHE A 190 -4.03 -8.14 8.07
CA PHE A 190 -4.99 -8.33 6.99
C PHE A 190 -4.58 -7.57 5.73
N TRP A 191 -4.51 -8.27 4.61
CA TRP A 191 -4.22 -7.72 3.29
C TRP A 191 -5.53 -7.48 2.53
N LEU A 192 -5.96 -6.22 2.46
CA LEU A 192 -7.13 -5.79 1.67
C LEU A 192 -6.63 -5.39 0.28
N GLY A 193 -6.54 -6.37 -0.62
CA GLY A 193 -6.02 -6.17 -1.97
C GLY A 193 -7.11 -6.14 -3.02
N THR A 194 -7.50 -4.97 -3.51
CA THR A 194 -8.55 -4.87 -4.54
C THR A 194 -8.03 -5.29 -5.91
N HIS A 195 -8.96 -5.62 -6.82
CA HIS A 195 -8.63 -5.77 -8.24
C HIS A 195 -8.67 -4.41 -8.94
N GLU A 196 -9.32 -3.44 -8.33
CA GLU A 196 -9.48 -2.09 -8.84
C GLU A 196 -8.22 -1.25 -8.49
N PRO A 197 -7.78 -0.35 -9.39
CA PRO A 197 -8.29 -0.06 -10.73
C PRO A 197 -7.59 -0.79 -11.90
N HIS A 198 -7.38 -2.12 -11.83
CA HIS A 198 -6.82 -2.86 -12.97
C HIS A 198 -7.73 -2.76 -14.19
N ARG A 199 -7.13 -2.76 -15.39
CA ARG A 199 -7.85 -2.52 -16.64
C ARG A 199 -9.08 -3.43 -16.80
N GLY A 200 -10.19 -2.76 -17.12
CA GLY A 200 -11.48 -3.37 -17.45
C GLY A 200 -12.63 -2.36 -17.59
N PHE A 201 -12.37 -1.07 -17.31
CA PHE A 201 -13.36 -0.05 -16.97
C PHE A 201 -14.55 0.02 -17.92
N GLU A 202 -15.73 0.20 -17.35
CA GLU A 202 -16.95 0.44 -18.11
C GLU A 202 -16.86 1.79 -18.84
N THR A 203 -16.85 1.77 -20.17
CA THR A 203 -16.69 2.98 -20.98
C THR A 203 -17.71 4.07 -20.63
N GLY A 204 -17.22 5.28 -20.34
CA GLY A 204 -18.00 6.47 -20.01
C GLY A 204 -18.65 6.46 -18.62
N VAL A 205 -18.33 5.49 -17.76
CA VAL A 205 -18.84 5.41 -16.38
C VAL A 205 -18.44 6.63 -15.56
N GLY A 206 -17.27 7.22 -15.82
CA GLY A 206 -16.80 8.43 -15.18
C GLY A 206 -17.78 9.59 -15.36
N ILE A 207 -18.13 9.89 -16.61
CA ILE A 207 -19.11 10.95 -16.94
C ILE A 207 -20.50 10.59 -16.41
N ARG A 208 -20.95 9.34 -16.60
CA ARG A 208 -22.26 8.88 -16.08
C ARG A 208 -22.36 8.95 -14.56
N SER A 209 -21.25 8.84 -13.85
CA SER A 209 -21.17 9.01 -12.40
C SER A 209 -21.14 10.48 -11.95
N GLY A 210 -21.23 11.43 -12.89
CA GLY A 210 -21.29 12.87 -12.63
C GLY A 210 -19.92 13.56 -12.59
N LYS A 211 -18.84 12.88 -13.01
CA LYS A 211 -17.52 13.52 -13.11
C LYS A 211 -17.45 14.46 -14.31
N ASN A 212 -16.80 15.60 -14.14
CA ASN A 212 -16.68 16.63 -15.17
C ASN A 212 -15.37 16.47 -15.96
N PRO A 213 -15.40 16.12 -17.26
CA PRO A 213 -14.21 15.95 -18.08
C PRO A 213 -13.37 17.23 -18.22
N ALA A 214 -13.98 18.41 -18.10
CA ALA A 214 -13.27 19.69 -18.17
C ALA A 214 -12.31 19.91 -16.97
N LYS A 215 -12.50 19.20 -15.86
CA LYS A 215 -11.67 19.30 -14.65
C LYS A 215 -10.54 18.27 -14.60
N VAL A 216 -10.47 17.34 -15.56
CA VAL A 216 -9.43 16.32 -15.59
C VAL A 216 -8.08 16.96 -15.86
N ASN A 217 -7.10 16.68 -15.00
CA ASN A 217 -5.70 16.97 -15.28
C ASN A 217 -5.17 15.83 -16.15
N VAL A 218 -5.09 16.03 -17.46
CA VAL A 218 -4.52 15.04 -18.38
C VAL A 218 -3.00 15.03 -18.23
N PRO A 219 -2.36 13.90 -17.86
CA PRO A 219 -0.91 13.81 -17.81
C PRO A 219 -0.25 14.22 -19.13
N PRO A 220 0.85 14.99 -19.14
CA PRO A 220 1.53 15.44 -20.37
C PRO A 220 2.05 14.30 -21.27
N ILE A 221 2.08 13.06 -20.76
CA ILE A 221 2.41 11.86 -21.52
C ILE A 221 1.29 11.41 -22.46
N PHE A 222 0.10 12.02 -22.39
CA PHE A 222 -1.06 11.69 -23.21
C PHE A 222 -1.55 12.89 -24.03
N PRO A 223 -2.15 12.64 -25.20
CA PRO A 223 -2.86 13.68 -25.94
C PRO A 223 -4.10 14.14 -25.16
N ASP A 224 -4.28 15.44 -25.02
CA ASP A 224 -5.42 16.02 -24.32
C ASP A 224 -6.64 16.11 -25.26
N ASN A 225 -7.50 15.09 -25.22
CA ASN A 225 -8.75 15.01 -25.98
C ASN A 225 -9.85 14.30 -25.20
N ASP A 226 -11.07 14.28 -25.75
CA ASP A 226 -12.25 13.72 -25.09
C ASP A 226 -12.14 12.22 -24.80
N ILE A 227 -11.45 11.46 -25.65
CA ILE A 227 -11.25 10.00 -25.46
C ILE A 227 -10.38 9.77 -24.22
N VAL A 228 -9.24 10.46 -24.14
CA VAL A 228 -8.31 10.33 -23.01
C VAL A 228 -8.93 10.85 -21.73
N ARG A 229 -9.59 12.01 -21.77
CA ARG A 229 -10.30 12.56 -20.61
C ARG A 229 -11.38 11.60 -20.11
N SER A 230 -12.19 11.00 -20.99
CA SER A 230 -13.20 10.02 -20.57
C SER A 230 -12.55 8.77 -19.97
N ASP A 231 -11.49 8.25 -20.58
CA ASP A 231 -10.81 7.04 -20.12
C ASP A 231 -10.18 7.22 -18.73
N LEU A 232 -9.60 8.40 -18.47
CA LEU A 232 -9.12 8.79 -17.14
C LEU A 232 -10.26 8.88 -16.13
N LEU A 233 -11.41 9.46 -16.49
CA LEU A 233 -12.55 9.51 -15.58
C LEU A 233 -13.11 8.13 -15.23
N ASP A 234 -13.11 7.20 -16.19
CA ASP A 234 -13.54 5.82 -15.95
C ASP A 234 -12.60 5.13 -14.95
N TYR A 235 -11.30 5.35 -15.09
CA TYR A 235 -10.28 4.92 -14.13
C TYR A 235 -10.51 5.50 -12.72
N LEU A 236 -10.85 6.79 -12.58
CA LEU A 236 -11.09 7.39 -11.26
C LEU A 236 -12.28 6.75 -10.52
N VAL A 237 -13.29 6.23 -11.23
CA VAL A 237 -14.43 5.53 -10.59
C VAL A 237 -13.99 4.24 -9.89
N GLU A 238 -13.01 3.55 -10.46
CA GLU A 238 -12.44 2.32 -9.90
C GLU A 238 -11.59 2.61 -8.67
N VAL A 239 -10.78 3.68 -8.72
CA VAL A 239 -10.02 4.13 -7.54
C VAL A 239 -10.95 4.52 -6.39
N GLU A 240 -12.06 5.20 -6.68
CA GLU A 240 -13.09 5.51 -5.66
C GLU A 240 -13.81 4.26 -5.14
N HIS A 241 -13.89 3.18 -5.93
CA HIS A 241 -14.37 1.91 -5.43
C HIS A 241 -13.42 1.33 -4.38
N PHE A 242 -12.12 1.29 -4.66
CA PHE A 242 -11.10 0.88 -3.68
C PHE A 242 -11.18 1.71 -2.41
N ASP A 243 -11.18 3.04 -2.52
CA ASP A 243 -11.20 3.93 -1.36
C ASP A 243 -12.45 3.71 -0.48
N ARG A 244 -13.62 3.48 -1.08
CA ARG A 244 -14.85 3.14 -0.33
C ARG A 244 -14.73 1.82 0.43
N MET A 245 -13.99 0.83 -0.09
CA MET A 245 -13.75 -0.41 0.65
C MET A 245 -12.82 -0.18 1.84
N VAL A 246 -11.80 0.66 1.67
CA VAL A 246 -10.92 1.08 2.77
C VAL A 246 -11.71 1.85 3.84
N GLU A 247 -12.56 2.79 3.43
CA GLU A 247 -13.43 3.55 4.35
C GLU A 247 -14.27 2.63 5.23
N ARG A 248 -14.90 1.63 4.61
CA ARG A 248 -15.71 0.64 5.33
C ARG A 248 -14.87 -0.24 6.26
N ALA A 249 -13.68 -0.67 5.84
CA ALA A 249 -12.78 -1.46 6.68
C ALA A 249 -12.29 -0.65 7.90
N ILE A 250 -12.02 0.64 7.74
CA ILE A 250 -11.71 1.56 8.85
C ILE A 250 -12.92 1.65 9.80
N ALA A 251 -14.13 1.80 9.27
CA ALA A 251 -15.34 1.83 10.09
C ALA A 251 -15.57 0.53 10.87
N SER A 252 -15.16 -0.62 10.32
CA SER A 252 -15.20 -1.89 11.04
C SER A 252 -14.24 -1.93 12.23
N LEU A 253 -13.04 -1.37 12.09
CA LEU A 253 -12.10 -1.22 13.21
C LEU A 253 -12.62 -0.29 14.31
N GLU A 254 -13.33 0.77 13.95
CA GLU A 254 -13.96 1.69 14.90
C GLU A 254 -15.04 0.99 15.72
N LYS A 255 -15.89 0.19 15.08
CA LYS A 255 -16.97 -0.55 15.75
C LYS A 255 -16.47 -1.51 16.83
N ILE A 256 -15.27 -2.05 16.65
CA ILE A 256 -14.66 -3.01 17.60
C ILE A 256 -13.57 -2.38 18.47
N ASP A 257 -13.44 -1.05 18.47
CA ASP A 257 -12.44 -0.30 19.25
C ASP A 257 -10.99 -0.76 19.00
N GLN A 258 -10.67 -1.13 17.75
CA GLN A 258 -9.33 -1.56 17.34
C GLN A 258 -8.62 -0.53 16.46
N LEU A 259 -9.29 0.57 16.07
CA LEU A 259 -8.73 1.57 15.16
C LEU A 259 -7.38 2.14 15.65
N ASP A 260 -7.28 2.51 16.93
CA ASP A 260 -6.06 3.13 17.47
C ASP A 260 -4.94 2.13 17.77
N ASN A 261 -5.26 0.84 17.83
CA ASN A 261 -4.28 -0.24 17.93
C ASN A 261 -3.80 -0.77 16.57
N THR A 262 -4.31 -0.23 15.46
CA THR A 262 -4.04 -0.78 14.11
C THR A 262 -3.15 0.16 13.31
N ILE A 263 -2.07 -0.38 12.74
CA ILE A 263 -1.31 0.26 11.66
C ILE A 263 -2.13 0.12 10.39
N ILE A 264 -2.58 1.23 9.84
CA ILE A 264 -3.32 1.26 8.57
C ILE A 264 -2.40 1.83 7.50
N VAL A 265 -2.20 1.06 6.45
CA VAL A 265 -1.45 1.49 5.26
C VAL A 265 -2.40 1.49 4.08
N VAL A 266 -2.40 2.56 3.28
CA VAL A 266 -3.15 2.66 2.04
C VAL A 266 -2.19 3.01 0.91
N THR A 267 -2.08 2.13 -0.08
CA THR A 267 -1.16 2.29 -1.21
C THR A 267 -1.63 1.57 -2.47
N SER A 268 -0.77 1.50 -3.48
CA SER A 268 -0.93 0.70 -4.69
C SER A 268 0.30 -0.15 -4.94
N ASP A 269 0.17 -1.25 -5.70
CA ASP A 269 1.34 -2.05 -6.08
C ASP A 269 2.20 -1.38 -7.14
N HIS A 270 1.61 -0.65 -8.08
CA HIS A 270 2.32 0.18 -9.07
C HIS A 270 1.37 1.15 -9.80
N GLY A 271 1.88 1.88 -10.79
CA GLY A 271 1.15 2.89 -11.54
C GLY A 271 0.07 2.35 -12.48
N MET A 272 -0.73 3.28 -12.99
CA MET A 272 -1.94 3.13 -13.79
C MET A 272 -1.75 2.30 -15.08
N PRO A 273 -2.81 1.60 -15.55
CA PRO A 273 -2.73 0.73 -16.73
C PRO A 273 -2.88 1.51 -18.03
N PHE A 274 -2.02 2.51 -18.23
CA PHE A 274 -2.00 3.39 -19.38
C PHE A 274 -0.61 3.37 -20.05
N PRO A 275 -0.51 3.79 -21.33
CA PRO A 275 0.78 3.90 -22.01
C PRO A 275 1.80 4.70 -21.19
N ARG A 276 3.08 4.28 -21.22
CA ARG A 276 4.19 4.89 -20.45
C ARG A 276 4.08 4.84 -18.91
N ALA A 277 2.97 4.38 -18.35
CA ALA A 277 2.79 4.16 -16.91
C ALA A 277 3.17 2.71 -16.52
N LYS A 278 2.21 1.79 -16.36
CA LYS A 278 2.47 0.36 -16.07
C LYS A 278 3.60 -0.22 -16.94
N ALA A 279 4.34 -1.19 -16.40
CA ALA A 279 5.50 -1.79 -17.07
C ALA A 279 6.56 -0.78 -17.56
N SER A 280 6.68 0.37 -16.90
CA SER A 280 7.68 1.39 -17.18
C SER A 280 8.23 1.98 -15.87
N LEU A 281 9.53 2.30 -15.88
CA LEU A 281 10.23 2.84 -14.72
C LEU A 281 10.03 4.35 -14.53
N TYR A 282 9.21 5.00 -15.38
CA TYR A 282 8.85 6.42 -15.19
C TYR A 282 7.97 6.60 -13.95
N ASP A 283 7.88 7.84 -13.45
CA ASP A 283 7.10 8.17 -12.25
C ASP A 283 5.63 7.75 -12.39
N ASP A 284 4.99 7.89 -13.56
CA ASP A 284 3.60 7.46 -13.77
C ASP A 284 3.40 5.95 -13.61
N GLY A 285 4.45 5.15 -13.82
CA GLY A 285 4.45 3.69 -13.66
C GLY A 285 4.91 3.22 -12.29
N SER A 286 5.71 4.02 -11.59
CA SER A 286 6.44 3.58 -10.41
C SER A 286 6.11 4.35 -9.13
N ARG A 287 5.69 5.61 -9.22
CA ARG A 287 5.30 6.43 -8.07
C ARG A 287 3.85 6.15 -7.69
N VAL A 288 3.65 5.72 -6.46
CA VAL A 288 2.33 5.29 -5.95
C VAL A 288 1.87 6.18 -4.81
N PRO A 289 0.55 6.28 -4.55
CA PRO A 289 0.08 6.93 -3.34
C PRO A 289 0.50 6.08 -2.12
N LEU A 290 0.91 6.72 -1.04
CA LEU A 290 1.17 6.02 0.23
C LEU A 290 0.78 6.93 1.40
N ALA A 291 -0.11 6.42 2.24
CA ALA A 291 -0.44 7.00 3.52
C ALA A 291 -0.40 5.94 4.61
N ILE A 292 0.11 6.31 5.80
CA ILE A 292 0.26 5.40 6.94
C ILE A 292 -0.28 6.08 8.20
N ARG A 293 -1.22 5.43 8.89
CA ARG A 293 -1.77 5.87 10.18
C ARG A 293 -1.44 4.84 11.27
N TRP A 294 -0.87 5.32 12.37
CA TRP A 294 -0.68 4.55 13.59
C TRP A 294 -0.53 5.48 14.80
N PRO A 295 -1.62 5.81 15.52
CA PRO A 295 -1.60 6.85 16.55
C PRO A 295 -0.61 6.59 17.69
N LYS A 296 -0.39 5.32 18.06
CA LYS A 296 0.52 4.95 19.14
C LYS A 296 2.00 5.04 18.78
N GLY A 297 2.36 4.95 17.50
CA GLY A 297 3.77 4.91 17.07
C GLY A 297 4.21 6.05 16.15
N ILE A 298 3.29 6.78 15.54
CA ILE A 298 3.61 7.97 14.73
C ILE A 298 3.56 9.21 15.62
N ARG A 299 4.64 9.98 15.60
CA ARG A 299 4.71 11.31 16.24
C ARG A 299 4.36 12.39 15.23
N ASN A 300 3.66 13.42 15.73
CA ASN A 300 3.23 14.59 14.96
C ASN A 300 2.47 14.19 13.67
N PRO A 301 1.30 13.51 13.80
CA PRO A 301 0.50 13.11 12.64
C PRO A 301 -0.02 14.32 11.86
N GLY A 302 -0.45 14.08 10.61
CA GLY A 302 -0.89 15.10 9.67
C GLY A 302 0.25 15.77 8.88
N ARG A 303 1.48 15.24 8.99
CA ARG A 303 2.64 15.76 8.26
C ARG A 303 2.88 15.04 6.94
N THR A 304 3.52 15.77 6.03
CA THR A 304 4.00 15.24 4.75
C THR A 304 5.42 14.69 4.91
N VAL A 305 5.69 13.54 4.31
CA VAL A 305 7.00 12.88 4.25
C VAL A 305 7.52 12.94 2.82
N GLU A 306 8.65 13.61 2.65
CA GLU A 306 9.32 13.80 1.34
C GLU A 306 10.48 12.84 1.11
N ALA A 307 10.84 12.03 2.11
CA ALA A 307 11.86 11.01 1.98
C ALA A 307 11.50 10.03 0.84
N LEU A 308 12.51 9.65 0.04
CA LEU A 308 12.32 8.67 -1.02
C LEU A 308 12.24 7.26 -0.41
N VAL A 309 11.10 6.59 -0.62
CA VAL A 309 10.84 5.26 -0.05
C VAL A 309 10.48 4.28 -1.14
N ASN A 310 10.87 3.02 -0.94
CA ASN A 310 10.39 1.92 -1.75
C ASN A 310 9.30 1.16 -1.00
N LEU A 311 8.34 0.55 -1.70
CA LEU A 311 7.28 -0.23 -1.04
C LEU A 311 7.84 -1.47 -0.30
N SER A 312 9.00 -1.99 -0.72
CA SER A 312 9.73 -3.03 0.03
C SER A 312 10.11 -2.59 1.45
N ASP A 313 10.19 -1.29 1.75
CA ASP A 313 10.44 -0.78 3.10
C ASP A 313 9.34 -1.18 4.10
N LEU A 314 8.13 -1.52 3.62
CA LEU A 314 6.99 -1.89 4.47
C LEU A 314 7.20 -3.19 5.24
N ALA A 315 7.75 -4.24 4.61
CA ALA A 315 8.04 -5.52 5.27
C ALA A 315 8.87 -5.36 6.56
N PRO A 316 10.10 -4.80 6.51
CA PRO A 316 10.88 -4.59 7.72
C PRO A 316 10.22 -3.59 8.68
N THR A 317 9.45 -2.61 8.17
CA THR A 317 8.69 -1.68 9.03
C THR A 317 7.67 -2.41 9.88
N PHE A 318 6.92 -3.35 9.31
CA PHE A 318 5.91 -4.11 10.05
C PHE A 318 6.53 -4.97 11.14
N LEU A 319 7.65 -5.64 10.85
CA LEU A 319 8.36 -6.45 11.85
C LEU A 319 8.96 -5.59 12.97
N ASP A 320 9.59 -4.48 12.62
CA ASP A 320 10.19 -3.55 13.57
C ASP A 320 9.14 -2.89 14.48
N ALA A 321 7.99 -2.49 13.92
CA ALA A 321 6.87 -1.90 14.66
C ALA A 321 6.27 -2.83 15.73
N VAL A 322 6.39 -4.15 15.57
CA VAL A 322 5.94 -5.15 16.54
C VAL A 322 7.07 -5.70 17.41
N GLY A 323 8.29 -5.16 17.28
CA GLY A 323 9.47 -5.56 18.05
C GLY A 323 10.12 -6.87 17.60
N LEU A 324 9.84 -7.35 16.39
CA LEU A 324 10.49 -8.54 15.84
C LEU A 324 11.83 -8.20 15.18
N LYS A 325 12.76 -9.15 15.27
CA LYS A 325 14.02 -9.06 14.55
C LYS A 325 13.76 -9.22 13.05
N VAL A 326 14.09 -8.20 12.27
CA VAL A 326 14.06 -8.25 10.81
C VAL A 326 15.07 -9.30 10.30
N PRO A 327 14.65 -10.30 9.50
CA PRO A 327 15.56 -11.27 8.90
C PRO A 327 16.63 -10.59 8.05
N ALA A 328 17.89 -11.03 8.15
CA ALA A 328 19.03 -10.40 7.47
C ALA A 328 18.92 -10.38 5.94
N MET A 329 18.07 -11.23 5.36
CA MET A 329 17.82 -11.22 3.91
C MET A 329 16.91 -10.08 3.45
N MET A 330 16.07 -9.53 4.34
CA MET A 330 15.30 -8.32 4.08
C MET A 330 16.26 -7.14 4.11
N THR A 331 16.46 -6.50 2.97
CA THR A 331 17.49 -5.45 2.81
C THR A 331 16.93 -4.07 2.57
N ALA A 332 15.61 -3.97 2.39
CA ALA A 332 14.89 -2.72 2.52
C ALA A 332 14.98 -2.18 3.95
N ARG A 333 14.65 -0.90 4.14
CA ARG A 333 14.88 -0.19 5.40
C ARG A 333 13.57 0.17 6.07
N SER A 334 13.41 -0.26 7.32
CA SER A 334 12.27 0.12 8.18
C SER A 334 12.02 1.64 8.18
N LEU A 335 10.75 2.03 8.11
CA LEU A 335 10.22 3.40 8.18
C LEU A 335 9.94 3.86 9.62
N VAL A 336 10.26 3.06 10.64
CA VAL A 336 10.03 3.44 12.05
C VAL A 336 10.75 4.75 12.41
N ASP A 337 11.94 5.01 11.82
CA ASP A 337 12.63 6.30 11.99
C ASP A 337 11.80 7.47 11.44
N VAL A 338 11.17 7.27 10.27
CA VAL A 338 10.25 8.22 9.64
C VAL A 338 8.96 8.39 10.45
N PHE A 339 8.53 7.41 11.25
CA PHE A 339 7.34 7.56 12.10
C PHE A 339 7.59 8.51 13.27
N VAL A 340 8.82 8.59 13.77
CA VAL A 340 9.20 9.41 14.93
C VAL A 340 9.55 10.85 14.52
N GLU A 341 10.24 11.05 13.39
CA GLU A 341 10.69 12.36 12.95
C GLU A 341 10.75 12.49 11.41
N ASN A 342 10.99 13.70 10.90
CA ASN A 342 11.20 13.94 9.47
C ASN A 342 12.64 13.60 9.07
N VAL A 343 12.87 12.34 8.71
CA VAL A 343 14.19 11.88 8.25
C VAL A 343 14.29 12.00 6.72
N THR A 344 14.75 13.15 6.21
CA THR A 344 15.06 13.32 4.77
C THR A 344 16.52 12.95 4.45
N ALA A 345 17.46 13.28 5.33
CA ALA A 345 18.90 13.19 5.06
C ALA A 345 19.47 11.77 4.87
N LYS A 346 18.69 10.71 5.07
CA LYS A 346 19.16 9.31 4.97
C LYS A 346 18.48 8.47 3.88
N ARG A 347 17.67 9.08 3.03
CA ARG A 347 16.90 8.42 1.95
C ARG A 347 16.91 9.31 0.70
N ASP A 348 18.04 9.29 -0.01
CA ASP A 348 18.36 10.15 -1.14
C ASP A 348 17.91 9.62 -2.51
N ALA A 349 17.60 8.32 -2.58
CA ALA A 349 17.10 7.69 -3.79
C ALA A 349 16.09 6.56 -3.51
N ALA A 350 15.18 6.37 -4.46
CA ALA A 350 14.39 5.15 -4.63
C ALA A 350 14.95 4.34 -5.80
N PHE A 351 14.88 3.01 -5.68
CA PHE A 351 15.38 2.10 -6.70
C PHE A 351 14.23 1.31 -7.30
N ILE A 352 14.17 1.28 -8.62
CA ILE A 352 13.07 0.65 -9.36
C ILE A 352 13.69 -0.26 -10.41
N ALA A 353 13.08 -1.41 -10.64
CA ALA A 353 13.57 -2.36 -11.62
C ALA A 353 12.44 -3.11 -12.31
N MET A 354 12.73 -3.64 -13.49
CA MET A 354 11.84 -4.54 -14.18
C MET A 354 12.67 -5.65 -14.84
N GLU A 355 12.14 -6.86 -14.82
CA GLU A 355 12.66 -7.99 -15.61
C GLU A 355 11.71 -8.28 -16.79
N ARG A 356 10.89 -9.33 -16.70
CA ARG A 356 9.80 -9.60 -17.63
C ARG A 356 8.46 -9.23 -16.99
N HIS A 357 7.78 -8.26 -17.59
CA HIS A 357 6.39 -7.93 -17.25
C HIS A 357 5.36 -8.77 -18.01
N ASP A 358 5.52 -9.03 -19.31
CA ASP A 358 4.67 -9.98 -20.04
C ASP A 358 5.48 -10.62 -21.19
N GLY A 359 4.96 -11.69 -21.78
CA GLY A 359 5.54 -12.37 -22.94
C GLY A 359 5.30 -11.59 -24.24
N CYS A 360 5.71 -10.33 -24.29
CA CYS A 360 5.36 -9.40 -25.38
C CYS A 360 6.43 -9.22 -26.45
N ARG A 361 7.37 -10.16 -26.57
CA ARG A 361 8.45 -10.14 -27.57
C ARG A 361 8.73 -11.55 -28.04
N LYS A 362 9.26 -11.70 -29.25
CA LYS A 362 9.62 -12.99 -29.85
C LYS A 362 10.42 -13.86 -28.87
N GLY A 363 9.90 -15.06 -28.58
CA GLY A 363 10.49 -16.01 -27.63
C GLY A 363 10.24 -15.68 -26.15
N GLY A 364 9.28 -14.81 -25.82
CA GLY A 364 8.93 -14.48 -24.43
C GLY A 364 9.99 -13.64 -23.71
N LYS A 365 10.79 -12.86 -24.46
CA LYS A 365 11.87 -12.04 -23.92
C LYS A 365 11.34 -10.84 -23.13
N GLY A 366 11.91 -10.60 -21.95
CA GLY A 366 11.64 -9.40 -21.15
C GLY A 366 12.34 -8.14 -21.66
N TYR A 367 12.17 -7.05 -20.91
CA TYR A 367 12.84 -5.77 -21.12
C TYR A 367 13.52 -5.34 -19.81
N PRO A 368 14.65 -5.99 -19.47
CA PRO A 368 15.31 -5.74 -18.20
C PRO A 368 15.83 -4.31 -18.14
N CYS A 369 15.45 -3.59 -17.10
CA CYS A 369 15.87 -2.22 -16.84
C CYS A 369 15.96 -1.92 -15.34
N ARG A 370 16.71 -0.86 -15.01
CA ARG A 370 16.90 -0.35 -13.64
C ARG A 370 16.79 1.17 -13.65
N ALA A 371 16.27 1.72 -12.56
CA ALA A 371 16.24 3.15 -12.34
C ALA A 371 16.71 3.53 -10.94
N ILE A 372 17.37 4.68 -10.88
CA ILE A 372 17.65 5.42 -9.66
C ILE A 372 16.87 6.72 -9.76
N ARG A 373 15.92 6.91 -8.85
CA ARG A 373 15.13 8.13 -8.74
C ARG A 373 15.58 8.88 -7.50
N THR A 374 16.22 10.05 -7.68
CA THR A 374 16.52 11.00 -6.59
C THR A 374 15.38 12.01 -6.46
N ALA A 375 15.49 13.04 -5.62
CA ALA A 375 14.47 14.09 -5.58
C ALA A 375 14.28 14.81 -6.94
N GLU A 376 15.38 15.04 -7.65
CA GLU A 376 15.40 15.88 -8.86
C GLU A 376 15.53 15.07 -10.16
N PHE A 377 16.31 13.98 -10.12
CA PHE A 377 16.70 13.25 -11.33
C PHE A 377 16.19 11.81 -11.33
N MET A 378 15.90 11.32 -12.53
CA MET A 378 15.65 9.91 -12.81
C MET A 378 16.66 9.43 -13.85
N PHE A 379 17.47 8.43 -13.48
CA PHE A 379 18.36 7.74 -14.40
C PHE A 379 17.81 6.35 -14.67
N ILE A 380 17.62 5.99 -15.95
CA ILE A 380 17.13 4.67 -16.38
C ILE A 380 18.20 4.00 -17.24
N TYR A 381 18.60 2.80 -16.86
CA TYR A 381 19.48 1.94 -17.64
C TYR A 381 18.68 0.78 -18.25
N ASN A 382 18.61 0.76 -19.58
CA ASN A 382 17.99 -0.32 -20.34
C ASN A 382 19.08 -1.29 -20.79
N PHE A 383 19.04 -2.54 -20.33
CA PHE A 383 20.05 -3.54 -20.71
C PHE A 383 19.92 -3.98 -22.16
N GLU A 384 18.72 -3.85 -22.73
CA GLU A 384 18.37 -4.32 -24.07
C GLU A 384 17.69 -3.20 -24.87
N PRO A 385 18.40 -2.08 -25.14
CA PRO A 385 17.80 -0.87 -25.68
C PRO A 385 17.30 -1.03 -27.13
N SER A 386 17.70 -2.09 -27.83
CA SER A 386 17.23 -2.42 -29.19
C SER A 386 15.85 -3.10 -29.21
N ARG A 387 15.30 -3.49 -28.05
CA ARG A 387 13.95 -4.08 -27.94
C ARG A 387 12.91 -2.98 -27.79
N TRP A 388 11.70 -3.25 -28.28
CA TRP A 388 10.57 -2.36 -28.04
C TRP A 388 10.23 -2.33 -26.53
N PRO A 389 10.24 -1.16 -25.87
CA PRO A 389 10.06 -1.06 -24.42
C PRO A 389 8.67 -1.51 -23.97
N SER A 390 7.62 -1.17 -24.72
CA SER A 390 6.24 -1.56 -24.43
C SER A 390 5.81 -2.89 -25.06
N GLY A 391 6.76 -3.68 -25.60
CA GLY A 391 6.47 -4.92 -26.30
C GLY A 391 6.41 -4.74 -27.83
N SER A 392 6.34 -5.86 -28.55
CA SER A 392 6.38 -5.91 -30.01
C SER A 392 5.17 -5.22 -30.65
N PRO A 393 5.34 -4.47 -31.75
CA PRO A 393 4.23 -4.01 -32.57
C PRO A 393 3.52 -5.18 -33.28
N ASP A 394 4.25 -6.27 -33.55
CA ASP A 394 3.66 -7.52 -34.05
C ASP A 394 2.95 -8.24 -32.90
N ALA A 395 1.62 -8.21 -32.93
CA ALA A 395 0.77 -8.84 -31.94
C ALA A 395 0.91 -10.38 -31.90
N SER A 396 1.32 -11.03 -33.00
CA SER A 396 1.41 -12.49 -33.07
C SER A 396 2.46 -13.10 -32.14
N VAL A 397 3.44 -12.29 -31.71
CA VAL A 397 4.48 -12.69 -30.77
C VAL A 397 4.23 -12.22 -29.34
N CYS A 398 3.07 -11.61 -29.06
CA CYS A 398 2.66 -11.17 -27.75
C CYS A 398 1.72 -12.19 -27.09
N ALA A 399 1.95 -12.51 -25.81
CA ALA A 399 1.18 -13.52 -25.05
C ALA A 399 -0.34 -13.34 -25.09
N ARG A 400 -0.82 -12.10 -25.29
CA ARG A 400 -2.25 -11.75 -25.31
C ARG A 400 -2.75 -11.31 -26.69
N ALA A 401 -1.94 -11.46 -27.75
CA ALA A 401 -2.23 -10.95 -29.08
C ALA A 401 -2.55 -9.43 -29.12
N ILE A 402 -1.94 -8.67 -28.20
CA ILE A 402 -2.07 -7.21 -28.11
C ILE A 402 -0.75 -6.58 -28.60
N PRO A 403 -0.78 -5.67 -29.59
CA PRO A 403 0.40 -4.91 -30.00
C PRO A 403 0.85 -4.00 -28.85
N TYR A 404 2.16 -3.89 -28.65
CA TYR A 404 2.73 -3.24 -27.46
C TYR A 404 2.09 -3.78 -26.16
N GLY A 405 2.08 -5.10 -26.05
CA GLY A 405 1.27 -5.83 -25.06
C GLY A 405 1.73 -5.74 -23.60
N GLU A 406 2.77 -4.97 -23.27
CA GLU A 406 3.11 -4.74 -21.85
C GLU A 406 2.02 -3.94 -21.12
N ILE A 407 1.16 -3.23 -21.88
CA ILE A 407 -0.01 -2.53 -21.37
C ILE A 407 -1.27 -3.13 -21.96
N ASP A 408 -2.28 -3.29 -21.13
CA ASP A 408 -3.63 -3.68 -21.52
C ASP A 408 -4.23 -2.75 -22.60
N SER A 409 -5.20 -3.26 -23.35
CA SER A 409 -5.94 -2.42 -24.31
C SER A 409 -6.78 -1.37 -23.60
N SER A 410 -6.76 -0.14 -24.11
CA SER A 410 -7.59 0.96 -23.62
C SER A 410 -7.93 1.92 -24.76
N PRO A 411 -9.01 2.73 -24.63
CA PRO A 411 -9.31 3.80 -25.57
C PRO A 411 -8.12 4.74 -25.80
N THR A 412 -7.42 5.14 -24.73
CA THR A 412 -6.21 5.98 -24.82
C THR A 412 -5.12 5.32 -25.66
N LYS A 413 -4.84 4.03 -25.40
CA LYS A 413 -3.80 3.29 -26.13
C LYS A 413 -4.17 3.14 -27.61
N THR A 414 -5.43 2.79 -27.91
CA THR A 414 -5.91 2.67 -29.28
C THR A 414 -5.75 3.99 -30.04
N TYR A 415 -6.18 5.10 -29.43
CA TYR A 415 -6.03 6.42 -30.03
C TYR A 415 -4.57 6.75 -30.35
N MET A 416 -3.66 6.56 -29.40
CA MET A 416 -2.22 6.81 -29.61
C MET A 416 -1.64 5.93 -30.72
N MET A 417 -2.04 4.66 -30.84
CA MET A 417 -1.54 3.77 -31.89
C MET A 417 -2.05 4.15 -33.29
N GLU A 418 -3.30 4.58 -33.40
CA GLU A 418 -3.93 5.02 -34.66
C GLU A 418 -3.29 6.31 -35.18
N HIS A 419 -2.92 7.22 -34.27
CA HIS A 419 -2.35 8.54 -34.58
C HIS A 419 -0.83 8.58 -34.37
N ARG A 420 -0.15 7.43 -34.41
CA ARG A 420 1.28 7.32 -34.05
C ARG A 420 2.26 8.11 -34.93
N ASN A 421 1.80 8.60 -36.08
CA ASN A 421 2.61 9.40 -37.01
C ASN A 421 2.31 10.90 -36.88
N GLU A 422 1.43 11.29 -35.94
CA GLU A 422 1.05 12.68 -35.70
C GLU A 422 1.88 13.26 -34.57
N HIS A 423 2.40 14.47 -34.79
CA HIS A 423 3.25 15.13 -33.82
C HIS A 423 2.48 15.43 -32.51
N GLY A 424 3.06 15.05 -31.37
CA GLY A 424 2.49 15.33 -30.05
C GLY A 424 1.47 14.31 -29.54
N ILE A 425 1.26 13.17 -30.22
CA ILE A 425 0.28 12.15 -29.81
C ILE A 425 0.91 10.86 -29.26
N ALA A 426 1.92 10.30 -29.93
CA ALA A 426 2.51 8.99 -29.56
C ALA A 426 4.03 9.02 -29.43
#